data_AF-A0A367J6Q9-F1
#
_entry.id   AF-A0A367J6Q9-F1
#
_cell.length_a   1.000
_cell.length_b   1.000
_cell.length_c   1.000
_cell.angle_alpha   90.00
_cell.angle_beta   90.00
_cell.angle_gamma   90.00
#
_symmetry.space_group_name_H-M   'P 1'
#
loop_
_entity.id
_entity.type
_entity.pdbx_description
1 polymer ?
#
loop_
_entity_poly.entity_id
_entity_poly.type
_entity_poly.pdbx_seq_one_letter_code
_entity_poly.pdbx_strand_id
1 'polypeptide(L)'
;QTKVLQQRMFHNSRPAPVPLVPFPAFLVGAFKTGKLVSIISISSKTSLTLLPHTFGRGGSKLQILARILAGIPLFGVALLFAVGLDQAPNTSRLRLIYLSEEEEEEVVKDEIDTLLESQRGLVASRESELVLWLQTIVDNLAKVATDDIREPVRCYSTQKQVLKEEDIENDQLLVTPSNDIEMLVNNVDEVRPSIPCRDFEIDVICDSTTVNAMCVGSHIVVYDMLVQVMDYDATRMAVILSHEIAHSIQRHFVEQHGFAALMFMLGDITRGVFWLVTESLGPYVNQKINEYISTFITMETQTTYNRLLEKEADLVGLRILAKAGYDPRVAVDVWEKMAELEAYVVRKEVNPSPNRQVNTQSLDTYDDVEATVIGFLSSLIHNWFGSSHPPSEERLQYMIENMEEAIQIYEDSIRLNGYPKDFVQEQLLLREKERRNATLFTSLKYWFTSAYNRMIFA
;
A
#
# COMPACT_ATOMS: atom_id res chain seq x y z
N GLN A 1 7.86 -32.09 -4.32
CA GLN A 1 8.56 -30.94 -3.72
C GLN A 1 7.77 -29.69 -4.04
N THR A 2 6.90 -29.25 -3.14
CA THR A 2 6.21 -27.96 -3.22
C THR A 2 7.27 -26.88 -3.02
N LYS A 3 7.59 -26.12 -4.07
CA LYS A 3 8.36 -24.89 -3.91
C LYS A 3 7.51 -23.97 -3.04
N VAL A 4 7.89 -23.81 -1.77
CA VAL A 4 7.34 -22.75 -0.93
C VAL A 4 7.71 -21.44 -1.61
N LEU A 5 6.71 -20.74 -2.17
CA LEU A 5 6.92 -19.42 -2.76
C LEU A 5 7.32 -18.49 -1.61
N GLN A 6 8.51 -17.89 -1.74
CA GLN A 6 9.06 -16.99 -0.72
C GLN A 6 8.23 -15.69 -0.69
N GLN A 7 7.85 -15.24 0.50
CA GLN A 7 7.16 -13.97 0.71
C GLN A 7 8.03 -12.78 0.30
N ARG A 8 7.40 -11.71 -0.17
CA ARG A 8 8.06 -10.45 -0.53
C ARG A 8 8.35 -9.62 0.74
N MET A 9 9.49 -8.94 0.79
CA MET A 9 9.87 -8.13 1.95
C MET A 9 9.02 -6.87 2.11
N PHE A 10 8.57 -6.27 1.00
CA PHE A 10 7.83 -5.01 1.01
C PHE A 10 6.30 -5.19 1.05
N HIS A 11 5.76 -6.16 0.30
CA HIS A 11 4.30 -6.33 0.14
C HIS A 11 3.65 -7.44 0.95
N ASN A 12 4.42 -8.20 1.75
CA ASN A 12 3.99 -9.34 2.59
C ASN A 12 3.22 -10.48 1.89
N SER A 13 2.75 -10.27 0.65
CA SER A 13 2.05 -11.23 -0.19
C SER A 13 3.03 -12.17 -0.90
N ARG A 14 2.53 -13.36 -1.25
CA ARG A 14 3.30 -14.32 -2.05
C ARG A 14 3.40 -13.84 -3.50
N PRO A 15 4.55 -14.00 -4.16
CA PRO A 15 4.68 -13.69 -5.57
C PRO A 15 3.76 -14.58 -6.42
N ALA A 16 3.17 -14.01 -7.46
CA ALA A 16 2.40 -14.77 -8.43
C ALA A 16 3.27 -15.82 -9.12
N PRO A 17 2.73 -17.00 -9.44
CA PRO A 17 3.47 -18.05 -10.13
C PRO A 17 3.79 -17.63 -11.57
N VAL A 18 5.01 -17.09 -11.76
CA VAL A 18 5.71 -16.76 -13.02
C VAL A 18 5.00 -15.78 -13.97
N PRO A 19 5.74 -15.01 -14.80
CA PRO A 19 5.10 -14.11 -15.75
C PRO A 19 4.28 -14.92 -16.75
N LEU A 20 3.06 -14.43 -17.03
CA LEU A 20 2.16 -14.97 -18.07
C LEU A 20 2.86 -15.10 -19.43
N VAL A 21 3.82 -14.22 -19.69
CA VAL A 21 4.67 -14.23 -20.88
C VAL A 21 6.00 -14.89 -20.53
N PRO A 22 6.45 -15.91 -21.28
CA PRO A 22 7.69 -16.64 -20.98
C PRO A 22 8.93 -15.79 -21.32
N PHE A 23 9.22 -14.79 -20.50
CA PHE A 23 10.50 -14.08 -20.51
C PHE A 23 11.43 -14.66 -19.43
N PRO A 24 12.74 -14.70 -19.68
CA PRO A 24 13.72 -14.93 -18.62
C PRO A 24 13.47 -13.96 -17.46
N ALA A 25 13.31 -14.48 -16.23
CA ALA A 25 12.95 -13.67 -15.07
C ALA A 25 13.89 -12.48 -14.83
N PHE A 26 15.18 -12.62 -15.16
CA PHE A 26 16.16 -11.54 -15.07
C PHE A 26 15.88 -10.39 -16.05
N LEU A 27 15.34 -10.68 -17.24
CA LEU A 27 14.95 -9.64 -18.20
C LEU A 27 13.68 -8.94 -17.74
N VAL A 28 12.70 -9.67 -17.21
CA VAL A 28 11.48 -9.05 -16.66
C VAL A 28 11.84 -8.09 -15.53
N GLY A 29 12.70 -8.49 -14.59
CA GLY A 29 13.16 -7.61 -13.51
C GLY A 29 13.94 -6.39 -14.02
N ALA A 30 14.83 -6.57 -14.99
CA ALA A 30 15.60 -5.46 -15.57
C ALA A 30 14.75 -4.46 -16.38
N PHE A 31 13.62 -4.91 -16.93
CA PHE A 31 12.74 -4.08 -17.76
C PHE A 31 11.52 -3.53 -17.00
N LYS A 32 11.13 -4.14 -15.88
CA LYS A 32 10.02 -3.67 -15.04
C LYS A 32 10.48 -2.48 -14.20
N THR A 33 10.65 -1.36 -14.89
CA THR A 33 11.04 -0.08 -14.30
C THR A 33 10.20 1.07 -14.84
N GLY A 34 9.90 2.05 -13.97
CA GLY A 34 9.26 3.31 -14.40
C GLY A 34 10.04 4.03 -15.51
N LYS A 35 11.37 3.86 -15.55
CA LYS A 35 12.24 4.43 -16.59
C LYS A 35 11.97 3.84 -17.97
N LEU A 36 11.63 2.54 -18.07
CA LEU A 36 11.28 1.93 -19.34
C LEU A 36 9.99 2.55 -19.90
N VAL A 37 8.98 2.72 -19.03
CA VAL A 37 7.71 3.36 -19.38
C VAL A 37 7.96 4.79 -19.90
N SER A 38 8.85 5.54 -19.25
CA SER A 38 9.30 6.86 -19.69
C SER A 38 9.98 6.84 -21.06
N ILE A 39 10.97 5.97 -21.26
CA ILE A 39 11.69 5.84 -22.53
C ILE A 39 10.74 5.49 -23.68
N ILE A 40 9.84 4.52 -23.47
CA ILE A 40 8.89 4.10 -24.49
C ILE A 40 7.95 5.25 -24.85
N SER A 41 7.43 5.97 -23.86
CA SER A 41 6.54 7.10 -24.11
C SER A 41 7.24 8.25 -24.83
N ILE A 42 8.41 8.69 -24.37
CA ILE A 42 9.18 9.75 -25.02
C ILE A 42 9.50 9.37 -26.47
N SER A 43 9.91 8.12 -26.70
CA SER A 43 10.18 7.60 -28.05
C SER A 43 8.92 7.60 -28.91
N SER A 44 7.79 7.18 -28.34
CA SER A 44 6.48 7.14 -29.02
C SER A 44 5.99 8.55 -29.39
N LYS A 45 6.02 9.50 -28.44
CA LYS A 45 5.64 10.90 -28.64
C LYS A 45 6.51 11.59 -29.68
N THR A 46 7.83 11.42 -29.57
CA THR A 46 8.79 11.95 -30.55
C THR A 46 8.50 11.39 -31.93
N SER A 47 8.27 10.08 -32.00
CA SER A 47 7.98 9.40 -33.26
C SER A 47 6.69 9.88 -33.91
N LEU A 48 5.61 9.98 -33.14
CA LEU A 48 4.30 10.47 -33.60
C LEU A 48 4.35 11.94 -34.02
N THR A 49 5.18 12.75 -33.37
CA THR A 49 5.38 14.17 -33.73
C THR A 49 6.13 14.31 -35.07
N LEU A 50 7.10 13.44 -35.33
CA LEU A 50 7.89 13.45 -36.57
C LEU A 50 7.17 12.77 -37.75
N LEU A 51 6.27 11.84 -37.48
CA LEU A 51 5.56 11.03 -38.47
C LEU A 51 4.84 11.88 -39.54
N PRO A 52 4.04 12.92 -39.19
CA PRO A 52 3.48 13.90 -40.12
C PRO A 52 4.41 14.38 -41.22
N HIS A 53 5.66 14.71 -40.87
CA HIS A 53 6.64 15.31 -41.78
C HIS A 53 7.19 14.32 -42.81
N THR A 54 6.84 13.05 -42.72
CA THR A 54 7.21 12.01 -43.69
C THR A 54 6.18 11.82 -44.81
N PHE A 55 4.95 12.33 -44.64
CA PHE A 55 3.91 12.24 -45.66
C PHE A 55 4.05 13.35 -46.71
N GLY A 56 3.73 13.06 -47.97
CA GLY A 56 3.69 14.05 -49.06
C GLY A 56 4.95 14.22 -49.93
N ARG A 57 6.06 13.53 -49.64
CA ARG A 57 7.27 13.54 -50.51
C ARG A 57 7.58 12.13 -51.01
N GLY A 58 7.42 11.91 -52.33
CA GLY A 58 7.42 10.61 -53.01
C GLY A 58 8.77 9.87 -53.12
N GLY A 59 9.59 9.84 -52.07
CA GLY A 59 10.87 9.11 -52.04
C GLY A 59 10.80 7.81 -51.23
N SER A 60 11.36 6.72 -51.76
CA SER A 60 11.38 5.39 -51.10
C SER A 60 12.01 5.41 -49.70
N LYS A 61 13.05 6.24 -49.48
CA LYS A 61 13.69 6.42 -48.16
C LYS A 61 12.73 7.02 -47.12
N LEU A 62 11.85 7.94 -47.53
CA LEU A 62 10.92 8.61 -46.63
C LEU A 62 9.75 7.69 -46.24
N GLN A 63 9.34 6.80 -47.14
CA GLN A 63 8.36 5.75 -46.84
C GLN A 63 8.91 4.73 -45.81
N ILE A 64 10.19 4.38 -45.90
CA ILE A 64 10.83 3.51 -44.89
C ILE A 64 10.85 4.23 -43.54
N LEU A 65 11.24 5.50 -43.51
CA LEU A 65 11.22 6.30 -42.28
C LEU A 65 9.82 6.39 -41.67
N ALA A 66 8.78 6.63 -42.47
CA ALA A 66 7.39 6.66 -42.01
C ALA A 66 6.97 5.33 -41.36
N ARG A 67 7.36 4.19 -41.94
CA ARG A 67 7.09 2.86 -41.37
C ARG A 67 7.82 2.63 -40.05
N ILE A 68 9.07 3.08 -39.95
CA ILE A 68 9.83 3.01 -38.69
C ILE A 68 9.15 3.85 -37.63
N LEU A 69 8.81 5.10 -37.94
CA LEU A 69 8.17 6.02 -37.00
C LEU A 69 6.79 5.50 -36.54
N ALA A 70 5.96 4.99 -37.46
CA ALA A 70 4.69 4.36 -37.09
C ALA A 70 4.86 3.07 -36.28
N GLY A 71 5.98 2.36 -36.46
CA GLY A 71 6.30 1.12 -35.74
C GLY A 71 6.73 1.33 -34.29
N ILE A 72 7.41 2.43 -33.96
CA ILE A 72 7.90 2.73 -32.60
C ILE A 72 6.77 2.66 -31.54
N PRO A 73 5.64 3.37 -31.67
CA PRO A 73 4.60 3.32 -30.65
C PRO A 73 3.91 1.95 -30.55
N LEU A 74 3.73 1.24 -31.68
CA LEU A 74 3.16 -0.11 -31.68
C LEU A 74 4.07 -1.11 -30.96
N PHE A 75 5.36 -1.03 -31.23
CA PHE A 75 6.36 -1.82 -30.52
C PHE A 75 6.40 -1.46 -29.03
N GLY A 76 6.30 -0.16 -28.71
CA GLY A 76 6.22 0.33 -27.34
C GLY A 76 5.07 -0.28 -26.54
N VAL A 77 3.85 -0.23 -27.08
CA VAL A 77 2.67 -0.85 -26.46
C VAL A 77 2.87 -2.36 -26.29
N ALA A 78 3.35 -3.05 -27.33
CA ALA A 78 3.61 -4.49 -27.24
C ALA A 78 4.64 -4.84 -26.16
N LEU A 79 5.70 -4.03 -26.03
CA LEU A 79 6.71 -4.20 -25.00
C LEU A 79 6.14 -3.93 -23.60
N LEU A 80 5.30 -2.91 -23.44
CA LEU A 80 4.60 -2.66 -22.18
C LEU A 80 3.70 -3.82 -21.78
N PHE A 81 2.93 -4.41 -22.70
CA PHE A 81 2.14 -5.61 -22.38
C PHE A 81 3.05 -6.79 -22.02
N ALA A 82 4.15 -6.99 -22.74
CA ALA A 82 5.07 -8.09 -22.48
C ALA A 82 5.75 -8.01 -21.10
N VAL A 83 6.10 -6.80 -20.65
CA VAL A 83 6.81 -6.57 -19.39
C VAL A 83 5.85 -6.37 -18.21
N GLY A 84 4.73 -5.66 -18.45
CA GLY A 84 3.84 -5.20 -17.39
C GLY A 84 2.73 -6.18 -17.01
N LEU A 85 2.38 -7.12 -17.89
CA LEU A 85 1.26 -8.05 -17.64
C LEU A 85 1.57 -9.00 -16.47
N ASP A 86 0.77 -8.88 -15.42
CA ASP A 86 0.88 -9.62 -14.17
C ASP A 86 -0.48 -10.14 -13.71
N GLN A 87 -0.51 -11.01 -12.70
CA GLN A 87 -1.71 -11.43 -12.00
C GLN A 87 -1.71 -10.92 -10.56
N ALA A 88 -2.85 -10.41 -10.10
CA ALA A 88 -3.06 -10.07 -8.70
C ALA A 88 -2.93 -11.34 -7.84
N PRO A 89 -2.14 -11.32 -6.75
CA PRO A 89 -1.76 -12.55 -6.03
C PRO A 89 -2.96 -13.26 -5.39
N ASN A 90 -3.96 -12.50 -4.95
CA ASN A 90 -5.10 -12.99 -4.17
C ASN A 90 -6.39 -13.24 -4.97
N THR A 91 -6.50 -12.71 -6.20
CA THR A 91 -7.72 -12.82 -7.02
C THR A 91 -7.44 -13.40 -8.42
N SER A 92 -6.17 -13.53 -8.80
CA SER A 92 -5.75 -13.89 -10.16
C SER A 92 -6.25 -12.94 -11.26
N ARG A 93 -6.70 -11.74 -10.91
CA ARG A 93 -7.10 -10.71 -11.88
C ARG A 93 -5.88 -10.28 -12.69
N LEU A 94 -6.05 -10.17 -14.01
CA LEU A 94 -5.02 -9.61 -14.88
C LEU A 94 -4.84 -8.12 -14.59
N ARG A 95 -3.58 -7.70 -14.51
CA ARG A 95 -3.21 -6.32 -14.21
C ARG A 95 -1.93 -5.91 -14.91
N LEU A 96 -1.64 -4.61 -14.90
CA LEU A 96 -0.43 -4.03 -15.46
C LEU A 96 0.38 -3.35 -14.36
N ILE A 97 1.56 -3.90 -14.08
CA ILE A 97 2.49 -3.36 -13.08
C ILE A 97 3.83 -3.14 -13.77
N TYR A 98 4.29 -1.90 -13.79
CA TYR A 98 5.56 -1.54 -14.41
C TYR A 98 6.66 -1.19 -13.43
N LEU A 99 6.32 -0.76 -12.21
CA LEU A 99 7.29 -0.43 -11.18
C LEU A 99 7.81 -1.72 -10.53
N SER A 100 9.12 -1.83 -10.35
CA SER A 100 9.71 -2.89 -9.53
C SER A 100 9.30 -2.70 -8.06
N GLU A 101 9.52 -3.71 -7.23
CA GLU A 101 9.21 -3.58 -5.80
C GLU A 101 10.23 -2.69 -5.09
N GLU A 102 11.49 -2.76 -5.51
CA GLU A 102 12.57 -1.92 -5.01
C GLU A 102 12.34 -0.44 -5.36
N GLU A 103 11.92 -0.17 -6.60
CA GLU A 103 11.57 1.20 -7.02
C GLU A 103 10.31 1.71 -6.31
N GLU A 104 9.32 0.84 -6.08
CA GLU A 104 8.14 1.20 -5.31
C GLU A 104 8.49 1.53 -3.85
N GLU A 105 9.29 0.69 -3.19
CA GLU A 105 9.75 0.91 -1.82
C GLU A 105 10.52 2.22 -1.67
N GLU A 106 11.42 2.54 -2.61
CA GLU A 106 12.20 3.78 -2.60
C GLU A 106 11.29 5.02 -2.69
N VAL A 107 10.34 5.02 -3.62
CA VAL A 107 9.39 6.13 -3.80
C VAL A 107 8.46 6.27 -2.59
N VAL A 108 7.93 5.16 -2.08
CA VAL A 108 7.02 5.17 -0.94
C VAL A 108 7.70 5.70 0.30
N LYS A 109 8.96 5.30 0.54
CA LYS A 109 9.73 5.76 1.68
C LYS A 109 9.94 7.28 1.64
N ASP A 110 10.37 7.82 0.50
CA ASP A 110 10.60 9.26 0.34
C ASP A 110 9.33 10.09 0.57
N GLU A 111 8.19 9.60 0.07
CA GLU A 111 6.88 10.26 0.23
C GLU A 111 6.34 10.20 1.66
N ILE A 112 6.47 9.05 2.33
CA ILE A 112 6.08 8.92 3.75
C ILE A 112 6.97 9.81 4.63
N ASP A 113 8.29 9.82 4.41
CA ASP A 113 9.22 10.67 5.16
C ASP A 113 8.88 12.16 4.94
N THR A 114 8.59 12.56 3.71
CA THR A 114 8.17 13.93 3.36
C THR A 114 6.85 14.31 4.04
N LEU A 115 5.87 13.41 4.02
CA LEU A 115 4.58 13.59 4.69
C LEU A 115 4.78 13.80 6.20
N LEU A 116 5.45 12.85 6.85
CA LEU A 116 5.63 12.87 8.30
C LEU A 116 6.45 14.09 8.75
N GLU A 117 7.44 14.52 7.97
CA GLU A 117 8.20 15.75 8.27
C GLU A 117 7.32 17.00 8.10
N SER A 118 6.46 17.05 7.06
CA SER A 118 5.52 18.16 6.86
C SER A 118 4.49 18.27 8.00
N GLN A 119 4.15 17.15 8.63
CA GLN A 119 3.18 17.04 9.72
C GLN A 119 3.84 16.81 11.08
N ARG A 120 5.16 17.01 11.21
CA ARG A 120 5.96 16.59 12.37
C ARG A 120 5.43 17.06 13.73
N GLY A 121 4.76 18.20 13.78
CA GLY A 121 4.13 18.73 15.00
C GLY A 121 2.84 18.01 15.43
N LEU A 122 2.23 17.23 14.53
CA LEU A 122 0.99 16.49 14.73
C LEU A 122 1.21 14.98 14.82
N VAL A 123 2.38 14.45 14.44
CA VAL A 123 2.67 13.02 14.52
C VAL A 123 2.72 12.57 15.99
N ALA A 124 1.89 11.60 16.35
CA ALA A 124 1.84 11.02 17.68
C ALA A 124 3.11 10.22 18.00
N SER A 125 3.49 10.16 19.28
CA SER A 125 4.57 9.29 19.72
C SER A 125 4.23 7.82 19.44
N ARG A 126 5.20 7.06 18.91
CA ARG A 126 5.09 5.60 18.74
C ARG A 126 4.88 4.83 20.05
N GLU A 127 5.14 5.45 21.20
CA GLU A 127 4.85 4.89 22.54
C GLU A 127 3.46 5.27 23.08
N SER A 128 2.68 6.09 22.36
CA SER A 128 1.34 6.50 22.81
C SER A 128 0.36 5.32 22.83
N GLU A 129 -0.60 5.36 23.75
CA GLU A 129 -1.61 4.30 23.88
C GLU A 129 -2.41 4.11 22.58
N LEU A 130 -2.76 5.21 21.90
CA LEU A 130 -3.48 5.19 20.63
C LEU A 130 -2.69 4.45 19.54
N VAL A 131 -1.40 4.78 19.37
CA VAL A 131 -0.55 4.12 18.36
C VAL A 131 -0.35 2.65 18.70
N LEU A 132 -0.15 2.29 19.97
CA LEU A 132 0.02 0.90 20.39
C LEU A 132 -1.26 0.07 20.23
N TRP A 133 -2.42 0.68 20.50
CA TRP A 133 -3.72 0.05 20.27
C TRP A 133 -3.95 -0.21 18.77
N LEU A 134 -3.74 0.79 17.92
CA LEU A 134 -3.86 0.63 16.46
C LEU A 134 -2.83 -0.38 15.92
N GLN A 135 -1.59 -0.34 16.40
CA GLN A 135 -0.57 -1.32 16.02
C GLN A 135 -0.97 -2.74 16.41
N THR A 136 -1.67 -2.94 17.54
CA THR A 136 -2.18 -4.26 17.92
C THR A 136 -3.20 -4.78 16.90
N ILE A 137 -4.08 -3.90 16.39
CA ILE A 137 -5.03 -4.23 15.33
C ILE A 137 -4.29 -4.59 14.04
N VAL A 138 -3.33 -3.75 13.63
CA VAL A 138 -2.48 -3.98 12.45
C VAL A 138 -1.72 -5.30 12.56
N ASP A 139 -1.12 -5.62 13.70
CA ASP A 139 -0.38 -6.87 13.92
C ASP A 139 -1.29 -8.10 13.78
N ASN A 140 -2.55 -8.01 14.25
CA ASN A 140 -3.54 -9.08 14.06
C ASN A 140 -3.89 -9.28 12.57
N LEU A 141 -4.06 -8.20 11.81
CA LEU A 141 -4.37 -8.22 10.38
C LEU A 141 -3.16 -8.69 9.54
N ALA A 142 -1.97 -8.18 9.84
CA ALA A 142 -0.73 -8.49 9.13
C ALA A 142 -0.42 -9.99 9.15
N LYS A 143 -0.60 -10.63 10.31
CA LYS A 143 -0.40 -12.06 10.51
C LYS A 143 -1.09 -12.91 9.45
N VAL A 144 -2.32 -12.54 9.08
CA VAL A 144 -3.16 -13.29 8.13
C VAL A 144 -3.05 -12.76 6.70
N ALA A 145 -2.69 -11.47 6.52
CA ALA A 145 -2.44 -10.87 5.21
C ALA A 145 -1.27 -11.52 4.46
N THR A 146 -0.39 -12.23 5.18
CA THR A 146 0.70 -13.03 4.59
C THR A 146 0.24 -14.32 3.89
N ASP A 147 -1.04 -14.70 4.07
CA ASP A 147 -1.63 -15.86 3.41
C ASP A 147 -2.25 -15.54 2.07
N ASP A 148 -2.33 -16.57 1.23
CA ASP A 148 -3.25 -16.52 0.11
C ASP A 148 -4.68 -16.50 0.69
N ILE A 149 -5.42 -15.43 0.43
CA ILE A 149 -6.77 -15.29 0.97
C ILE A 149 -7.74 -16.37 0.45
N ARG A 150 -7.39 -17.06 -0.64
CA ARG A 150 -8.17 -18.16 -1.23
C ARG A 150 -7.94 -19.49 -0.52
N GLU A 151 -6.84 -19.62 0.22
CA GLU A 151 -6.57 -20.80 1.04
C GLU A 151 -7.48 -20.80 2.28
N PRO A 152 -7.90 -21.98 2.79
CA PRO A 152 -8.68 -22.07 4.01
C PRO A 152 -7.89 -21.51 5.20
N VAL A 153 -8.61 -21.18 6.29
CA VAL A 153 -7.97 -20.67 7.51
C VAL A 153 -6.98 -21.68 8.07
N ARG A 154 -5.77 -21.22 8.38
CA ARG A 154 -4.74 -22.03 9.03
C ARG A 154 -4.64 -21.74 10.53
N CYS A 155 -4.06 -22.66 11.28
CA CYS A 155 -3.68 -22.41 12.66
C CYS A 155 -2.44 -21.51 12.69
N TYR A 156 -2.54 -20.38 13.38
CA TYR A 156 -1.48 -19.40 13.51
C TYR A 156 -0.78 -19.47 14.88
N SER A 157 -0.73 -20.66 15.50
CA SER A 157 -0.02 -20.88 16.77
C SER A 157 1.41 -20.35 16.67
N THR A 158 1.86 -19.60 17.67
CA THR A 158 3.25 -19.15 17.76
C THR A 158 4.17 -20.36 17.66
N GLN A 159 4.97 -20.43 16.60
CA GLN A 159 6.12 -21.32 16.45
C GLN A 159 7.15 -21.00 17.54
N LYS A 160 6.85 -21.42 18.78
CA LYS A 160 7.78 -21.48 19.91
C LYS A 160 7.37 -22.49 21.00
N GLN A 161 6.28 -23.24 20.81
CA GLN A 161 5.81 -24.22 21.80
C GLN A 161 5.63 -25.66 21.28
N VAL A 162 6.19 -26.01 20.12
CA VAL A 162 6.12 -27.40 19.57
C VAL A 162 7.50 -28.03 19.31
N LEU A 163 8.59 -27.45 19.82
CA LEU A 163 9.92 -28.09 19.87
C LEU A 163 10.38 -28.43 21.30
N LYS A 164 9.43 -28.63 22.21
CA LYS A 164 9.68 -29.19 23.54
C LYS A 164 8.48 -30.02 23.94
N GLU A 165 8.44 -31.28 23.49
CA GLU A 165 7.87 -32.40 24.27
C GLU A 165 8.03 -33.79 23.62
N GLU A 166 8.63 -33.93 22.43
CA GLU A 166 8.79 -35.25 21.80
C GLU A 166 10.22 -35.83 21.65
N ASP A 167 11.29 -35.16 22.13
CA ASP A 167 12.65 -35.74 22.08
C ASP A 167 13.32 -35.82 23.47
N ILE A 168 12.65 -36.44 24.44
CA ILE A 168 13.29 -36.98 25.64
C ILE A 168 13.06 -38.49 25.67
N GLU A 169 13.75 -39.23 24.81
CA GLU A 169 14.24 -40.58 25.12
C GLU A 169 15.25 -41.04 24.05
N ASN A 170 16.47 -41.35 24.51
CA ASN A 170 17.64 -41.83 23.76
C ASN A 170 18.35 -40.73 22.93
N ASP A 171 19.60 -40.36 23.20
CA ASP A 171 20.73 -41.27 23.33
C ASP A 171 21.87 -40.59 24.12
N GLN A 172 22.60 -41.41 24.86
CA GLN A 172 23.82 -41.01 25.56
C GLN A 172 24.89 -40.66 24.51
N LEU A 173 25.71 -39.62 24.74
CA LEU A 173 27.19 -39.70 24.65
C LEU A 173 27.85 -38.30 24.77
N LEU A 174 28.71 -38.21 25.79
CA LEU A 174 29.96 -37.45 25.91
C LEU A 174 29.94 -35.93 26.08
N VAL A 175 30.09 -35.58 27.36
CA VAL A 175 30.75 -34.39 27.89
C VAL A 175 32.24 -34.33 27.47
N THR A 176 32.69 -33.17 26.99
CA THR A 176 34.01 -32.61 27.36
C THR A 176 33.90 -31.11 27.60
N PRO A 177 34.33 -30.57 28.75
CA PRO A 177 34.33 -29.15 29.05
C PRO A 177 35.75 -28.57 28.93
N SER A 178 35.93 -27.44 28.24
CA SER A 178 37.07 -26.55 28.53
C SER A 178 36.86 -25.16 27.94
N ASN A 179 36.65 -24.22 28.86
CA ASN A 179 37.24 -22.88 28.93
C ASN A 179 37.31 -22.06 27.64
N ASP A 180 36.36 -21.13 27.52
CA ASP A 180 36.64 -19.73 27.16
C ASP A 180 35.51 -18.85 27.75
N ILE A 181 35.47 -18.79 29.08
CA ILE A 181 34.74 -17.76 29.84
C ILE A 181 35.82 -16.92 30.53
N GLU A 182 36.34 -15.90 29.84
CA GLU A 182 36.75 -14.61 30.42
C GLU A 182 37.30 -13.65 29.35
N MET A 183 36.42 -12.78 28.85
CA MET A 183 36.68 -11.36 28.60
C MET A 183 35.31 -10.67 28.59
N LEU A 184 34.88 -10.13 29.74
CA LEU A 184 34.93 -8.69 30.03
C LEU A 184 34.20 -7.90 28.94
N VAL A 185 32.91 -7.61 29.14
CA VAL A 185 32.46 -6.37 29.81
C VAL A 185 33.13 -5.16 29.14
N ASN A 186 32.46 -4.62 28.12
CA ASN A 186 32.38 -3.19 27.80
C ASN A 186 31.44 -3.02 26.59
N ASN A 187 30.17 -2.76 26.88
CA ASN A 187 29.25 -1.87 26.17
C ASN A 187 27.86 -2.11 26.74
N VAL A 188 27.64 -1.54 27.93
CA VAL A 188 26.29 -1.25 28.42
C VAL A 188 25.86 0.03 27.71
N ASP A 189 25.65 -0.06 26.40
CA ASP A 189 24.67 0.79 25.76
C ASP A 189 23.33 0.10 26.04
N GLU A 190 22.37 0.87 26.56
CA GLU A 190 21.01 0.43 26.83
C GLU A 190 20.49 -0.43 25.67
N VAL A 191 20.41 -1.74 25.86
CA VAL A 191 19.62 -2.61 24.99
C VAL A 191 18.17 -2.29 25.28
N ARG A 192 17.67 -1.18 24.72
CA ARG A 192 16.26 -1.06 24.42
C ARG A 192 15.92 -2.34 23.65
N PRO A 193 14.92 -3.14 24.07
CA PRO A 193 14.51 -4.27 23.26
C PRO A 193 14.20 -3.72 21.87
N SER A 194 14.98 -4.17 20.87
CA SER A 194 14.75 -3.79 19.48
C SER A 194 13.29 -4.05 19.20
N ILE A 195 12.56 -3.01 18.78
CA ILE A 195 11.19 -3.16 18.31
C ILE A 195 11.23 -4.31 17.28
N PRO A 196 10.46 -5.40 17.46
CA PRO A 196 10.49 -6.50 16.52
C PRO A 196 10.19 -5.97 15.13
N CYS A 197 10.90 -6.47 14.11
CA CYS A 197 10.61 -6.17 12.72
C CYS A 197 9.11 -6.44 12.48
N ARG A 198 8.36 -5.39 12.15
CA ARG A 198 6.92 -5.49 11.91
C ARG A 198 6.66 -5.59 10.43
N ASP A 199 5.68 -6.40 10.07
CA ASP A 199 5.21 -6.54 8.69
C ASP A 199 4.59 -5.23 8.19
N PHE A 200 3.94 -4.47 9.09
CA PHE A 200 3.43 -3.13 8.85
C PHE A 200 3.71 -2.20 10.03
N GLU A 201 4.12 -0.97 9.75
CA GLU A 201 4.28 0.11 10.73
C GLU A 201 3.14 1.12 10.63
N ILE A 202 2.64 1.59 11.77
CA ILE A 202 1.60 2.62 11.83
C ILE A 202 2.10 3.91 12.46
N ASP A 203 1.84 5.03 11.78
CA ASP A 203 2.04 6.37 12.29
C ASP A 203 0.68 7.10 12.36
N VAL A 204 0.47 7.88 13.43
CA VAL A 204 -0.81 8.58 13.66
C VAL A 204 -0.58 10.08 13.57
N ILE A 205 -1.38 10.75 12.75
CA ILE A 205 -1.41 12.21 12.63
C ILE A 205 -2.59 12.73 13.45
N CYS A 206 -2.30 13.51 14.49
CA CYS A 206 -3.29 14.14 15.37
C CYS A 206 -3.89 15.38 14.69
N ASP A 207 -4.78 15.16 13.72
CA ASP A 207 -5.52 16.19 13.01
C ASP A 207 -7.03 15.91 13.04
N SER A 208 -7.70 16.64 13.95
CA SER A 208 -9.14 16.58 14.20
C SER A 208 -10.04 17.02 13.03
N THR A 209 -9.47 17.39 11.88
CA THR A 209 -10.23 17.86 10.71
C THR A 209 -10.29 16.86 9.56
N THR A 210 -9.41 15.86 9.57
CA THR A 210 -9.21 14.96 8.43
C THR A 210 -9.61 13.53 8.79
N VAL A 211 -10.69 13.03 8.19
CA VAL A 211 -11.14 11.64 8.37
C VAL A 211 -10.38 10.77 7.37
N ASN A 212 -9.17 10.30 7.72
CA ASN A 212 -8.34 9.54 6.78
C ASN A 212 -7.50 8.40 7.40
N ALA A 213 -7.22 7.36 6.62
CA ALA A 213 -6.17 6.37 6.79
C ALA A 213 -5.70 5.90 5.40
N MET A 214 -4.42 5.55 5.29
CA MET A 214 -3.84 5.03 4.05
C MET A 214 -2.83 3.94 4.38
N CYS A 215 -2.69 2.95 3.50
CA CYS A 215 -1.60 1.98 3.56
C CYS A 215 -0.87 1.93 2.22
N VAL A 216 0.44 2.17 2.24
CA VAL A 216 1.29 2.10 1.06
C VAL A 216 2.56 1.33 1.41
N GLY A 217 2.79 0.22 0.73
CA GLY A 217 3.83 -0.73 1.14
C GLY A 217 3.54 -1.28 2.54
N SER A 218 4.56 -1.27 3.40
CA SER A 218 4.45 -1.64 4.81
C SER A 218 4.11 -0.45 5.74
N HIS A 219 3.83 0.74 5.21
CA HIS A 219 3.56 1.93 6.02
C HIS A 219 2.07 2.27 6.03
N ILE A 220 1.52 2.47 7.22
CA ILE A 220 0.14 2.88 7.46
C ILE A 220 0.14 4.24 8.15
N VAL A 221 -0.62 5.18 7.62
CA VAL A 221 -0.85 6.49 8.24
C VAL A 221 -2.32 6.60 8.60
N VAL A 222 -2.64 6.98 9.85
CA VAL A 222 -4.02 7.16 10.32
C VAL A 222 -4.19 8.54 10.93
N TYR A 223 -5.28 9.23 10.58
CA TYR A 223 -5.65 10.50 11.18
C TYR A 223 -6.58 10.26 12.38
N ASP A 224 -6.33 10.96 13.48
CA ASP A 224 -7.05 10.73 14.75
C ASP A 224 -8.57 10.99 14.65
N MET A 225 -9.01 11.89 13.75
CA MET A 225 -10.44 12.13 13.51
C MET A 225 -11.14 10.89 12.94
N LEU A 226 -10.47 10.07 12.12
CA LEU A 226 -11.04 8.80 11.67
C LEU A 226 -11.27 7.86 12.85
N VAL A 227 -10.33 7.78 13.78
CA VAL A 227 -10.46 6.95 14.99
C VAL A 227 -11.66 7.39 15.83
N GLN A 228 -11.85 8.71 15.97
CA GLN A 228 -13.02 9.28 16.65
C GLN A 228 -14.33 8.94 15.93
N VAL A 229 -14.36 9.04 14.59
CA VAL A 229 -15.52 8.65 13.78
C VAL A 229 -15.84 7.16 13.93
N MET A 230 -14.83 6.32 14.14
CA MET A 230 -15.01 4.88 14.40
C MET A 230 -15.34 4.56 15.86
N ASP A 231 -15.57 5.58 16.70
CA ASP A 231 -15.95 5.45 18.10
C ASP A 231 -14.92 4.66 18.95
N TYR A 232 -13.64 4.70 18.55
CA TYR A 232 -12.57 3.90 19.16
C TYR A 232 -12.87 2.39 19.21
N ASP A 233 -13.69 1.90 18.29
CA ASP A 233 -14.03 0.48 18.20
C ASP A 233 -12.97 -0.28 17.38
N ALA A 234 -12.41 -1.33 17.97
CA ALA A 234 -11.33 -2.09 17.36
C ALA A 234 -11.77 -2.83 16.09
N THR A 235 -13.01 -3.32 16.05
CA THR A 235 -13.55 -4.03 14.88
C THR A 235 -13.82 -3.07 13.74
N ARG A 236 -14.37 -1.89 14.03
CA ARG A 236 -14.59 -0.84 13.02
C ARG A 236 -13.27 -0.30 12.45
N MET A 237 -12.28 -0.08 13.31
CA MET A 237 -10.93 0.27 12.84
C MET A 237 -10.31 -0.87 12.02
N ALA A 238 -10.50 -2.13 12.42
CA ALA A 238 -10.01 -3.27 11.66
C ALA A 238 -10.64 -3.35 10.26
N VAL A 239 -11.93 -3.00 10.10
CA VAL A 239 -12.58 -2.90 8.78
C VAL A 239 -11.78 -1.97 7.87
N ILE A 240 -11.56 -0.72 8.29
CA ILE A 240 -10.82 0.27 7.49
C ILE A 240 -9.38 -0.20 7.22
N LEU A 241 -8.66 -0.61 8.26
CA LEU A 241 -7.26 -1.03 8.12
C LEU A 241 -7.10 -2.28 7.25
N SER A 242 -8.06 -3.20 7.27
CA SER A 242 -8.02 -4.39 6.41
C SER A 242 -8.21 -4.03 4.93
N HIS A 243 -9.04 -3.04 4.63
CA HIS A 243 -9.24 -2.50 3.28
C HIS A 243 -7.96 -1.79 2.79
N GLU A 244 -7.35 -0.97 3.63
CA GLU A 244 -6.07 -0.30 3.30
C GLU A 244 -4.93 -1.30 3.08
N ILE A 245 -4.79 -2.29 3.97
CA ILE A 245 -3.81 -3.38 3.78
C ILE A 245 -4.09 -4.14 2.48
N ALA A 246 -5.36 -4.36 2.13
CA ALA A 246 -5.73 -4.99 0.86
C ALA A 246 -5.24 -4.19 -0.36
N HIS A 247 -5.38 -2.86 -0.36
CA HIS A 247 -4.82 -2.00 -1.41
C HIS A 247 -3.31 -2.19 -1.57
N SER A 248 -2.59 -2.22 -0.44
CA SER A 248 -1.13 -2.37 -0.45
C SER A 248 -0.70 -3.74 -0.96
N ILE A 249 -1.21 -4.84 -0.39
CA ILE A 249 -0.78 -6.19 -0.80
C ILE A 249 -1.17 -6.54 -2.25
N GLN A 250 -2.24 -5.91 -2.76
CA GLN A 250 -2.68 -6.01 -4.15
C GLN A 250 -2.00 -4.97 -5.05
N ARG A 251 -1.12 -4.12 -4.54
CA ARG A 251 -0.36 -3.11 -5.29
C ARG A 251 -1.24 -2.22 -6.17
N HIS A 252 -2.47 -1.92 -5.71
CA HIS A 252 -3.47 -1.16 -6.47
C HIS A 252 -2.95 0.20 -6.90
N PHE A 253 -2.14 0.84 -6.05
CA PHE A 253 -1.49 2.11 -6.34
C PHE A 253 -0.65 2.06 -7.64
N VAL A 254 0.36 1.18 -7.68
CA VAL A 254 1.23 1.02 -8.86
C VAL A 254 0.44 0.55 -10.08
N GLU A 255 -0.59 -0.26 -9.84
CA GLU A 255 -1.45 -0.78 -10.89
C GLU A 255 -2.23 0.32 -11.62
N GLN A 256 -2.86 1.21 -10.85
CA GLN A 256 -3.60 2.36 -11.38
C GLN A 256 -2.70 3.26 -12.23
N HIS A 257 -1.47 3.52 -11.78
CA HIS A 257 -0.49 4.29 -12.56
C HIS A 257 -0.05 3.58 -13.83
N GLY A 258 0.17 2.27 -13.76
CA GLY A 258 0.50 1.50 -14.95
C GLY A 258 -0.61 1.53 -15.99
N PHE A 259 -1.85 1.33 -15.56
CA PHE A 259 -3.01 1.43 -16.43
C PHE A 259 -3.13 2.82 -17.05
N ALA A 260 -2.97 3.89 -16.26
CA ALA A 260 -3.00 5.27 -16.75
C ALA A 260 -1.92 5.54 -17.81
N ALA A 261 -0.67 5.11 -17.58
CA ALA A 261 0.43 5.29 -18.53
C ALA A 261 0.12 4.61 -19.89
N LEU A 262 -0.43 3.39 -19.86
CA LEU A 262 -0.86 2.69 -21.07
C LEU A 262 -2.00 3.47 -21.78
N MET A 263 -3.01 3.93 -21.04
CA MET A 263 -4.13 4.67 -21.60
C MET A 263 -3.69 6.00 -22.25
N PHE A 264 -2.76 6.73 -21.64
CA PHE A 264 -2.18 7.92 -22.24
C PHE A 264 -1.43 7.61 -23.54
N MET A 265 -0.66 6.52 -23.57
CA MET A 265 0.06 6.10 -24.78
C MET A 265 -0.91 5.72 -25.91
N LEU A 266 -1.97 4.96 -25.60
CA LEU A 266 -3.02 4.64 -26.58
C LEU A 266 -3.74 5.90 -27.05
N GLY A 267 -3.96 6.86 -26.15
CA GLY A 267 -4.46 8.19 -26.46
C GLY A 267 -3.57 8.92 -27.48
N ASP A 268 -2.26 8.93 -27.26
CA ASP A 268 -1.31 9.60 -28.16
C ASP A 268 -1.27 8.94 -29.55
N ILE A 269 -1.28 7.61 -29.62
CA ILE A 269 -1.39 6.87 -30.89
C ILE A 269 -2.68 7.26 -31.60
N THR A 270 -3.80 7.29 -30.87
CA THR A 270 -5.10 7.66 -31.40
C THR A 270 -5.06 9.08 -31.96
N ARG A 271 -4.55 10.05 -31.19
CA ARG A 271 -4.34 11.44 -31.64
C ARG A 271 -3.51 11.50 -32.92
N GLY A 272 -2.40 10.78 -32.98
CA GLY A 272 -1.52 10.74 -34.15
C GLY A 272 -2.20 10.17 -35.40
N VAL A 273 -3.04 9.14 -35.25
CA VAL A 273 -3.82 8.57 -36.36
C VAL A 273 -4.91 9.53 -36.82
N PHE A 274 -5.67 10.11 -35.88
CA PHE A 274 -6.73 11.06 -36.21
C PHE A 274 -6.20 12.31 -36.90
N TRP A 275 -5.03 12.81 -36.46
CA TRP A 275 -4.39 13.98 -37.05
C TRP A 275 -4.23 13.86 -38.58
N LEU A 276 -3.95 12.67 -39.11
CA LEU A 276 -3.85 12.42 -40.57
C LEU A 276 -5.13 12.75 -41.35
N VAL A 277 -6.28 12.67 -40.68
CA VAL A 277 -7.60 12.96 -41.27
C VAL A 277 -8.04 14.37 -40.92
N THR A 278 -7.71 14.83 -39.71
CA THR A 278 -8.25 16.06 -39.11
C THR A 278 -7.34 17.27 -39.25
N GLU A 279 -6.12 17.12 -39.78
CA GLU A 279 -5.21 18.24 -40.09
C GLU A 279 -5.92 19.31 -40.94
N SER A 280 -6.64 18.87 -41.98
CA SER A 280 -7.37 19.74 -42.90
C SER A 280 -8.56 20.49 -42.27
N LEU A 281 -9.04 20.05 -41.09
CA LEU A 281 -10.19 20.62 -40.39
C LEU A 281 -9.79 21.78 -39.47
N GLY A 282 -8.49 22.08 -39.35
CA GLY A 282 -7.97 23.20 -38.60
C GLY A 282 -7.72 22.91 -37.11
N PRO A 283 -7.07 23.85 -36.39
CA PRO A 283 -6.58 23.62 -35.02
C PRO A 283 -7.70 23.42 -33.99
N TYR A 284 -8.87 24.07 -34.18
CA TYR A 284 -9.99 23.96 -33.25
C TYR A 284 -10.55 22.54 -33.15
N VAL A 285 -10.74 21.86 -34.29
CA VAL A 285 -11.25 20.48 -34.32
C VAL A 285 -10.27 19.52 -33.66
N ASN A 286 -8.97 19.68 -33.95
CA ASN A 286 -7.92 18.87 -33.35
C ASN A 286 -7.83 19.08 -31.83
N GLN A 287 -7.94 20.32 -31.35
CA GLN A 287 -7.98 20.62 -29.92
C GLN A 287 -9.19 19.94 -29.25
N LYS A 288 -10.37 20.00 -29.85
CA LYS A 288 -11.57 19.36 -29.29
C LYS A 288 -11.43 17.84 -29.21
N ILE A 289 -10.89 17.20 -30.24
CA ILE A 289 -10.61 15.76 -30.22
C ILE A 289 -9.63 15.41 -29.10
N ASN A 290 -8.57 16.21 -28.92
CA ASN A 290 -7.61 16.01 -27.84
C ASN A 290 -8.27 16.13 -26.46
N GLU A 291 -9.10 17.16 -26.25
CA GLU A 291 -9.87 17.36 -25.02
C GLU A 291 -10.78 16.16 -24.73
N TYR A 292 -11.50 15.64 -25.72
CA TYR A 292 -12.35 14.46 -25.55
C TYR A 292 -11.55 13.21 -25.19
N ILE A 293 -10.43 12.95 -25.87
CA ILE A 293 -9.57 11.79 -25.58
C ILE A 293 -9.00 11.90 -24.16
N SER A 294 -8.49 13.08 -23.77
CA SER A 294 -7.96 13.30 -22.42
C SER A 294 -9.04 13.13 -21.36
N THR A 295 -10.23 13.71 -21.57
CA THR A 295 -11.37 13.57 -20.65
C THR A 295 -11.78 12.12 -20.49
N PHE A 296 -11.84 11.37 -21.60
CA PHE A 296 -12.16 9.94 -21.57
C PHE A 296 -11.12 9.13 -20.78
N ILE A 297 -9.83 9.37 -21.01
CA ILE A 297 -8.74 8.69 -20.29
C ILE A 297 -8.80 9.00 -18.79
N THR A 298 -8.98 10.26 -18.42
CA THR A 298 -9.11 10.68 -17.02
C THR A 298 -10.33 10.02 -16.37
N MET A 299 -11.48 10.03 -17.05
CA MET A 299 -12.69 9.38 -16.56
C MET A 299 -12.46 7.88 -16.34
N GLU A 300 -11.91 7.17 -17.32
CA GLU A 300 -11.72 5.72 -17.23
C GLU A 300 -10.70 5.32 -16.15
N THR A 301 -9.59 6.06 -16.05
CA THR A 301 -8.52 5.77 -15.07
C THR A 301 -8.92 6.14 -13.65
N GLN A 302 -9.65 7.24 -13.46
CA GLN A 302 -10.00 7.73 -12.11
C GLN A 302 -11.34 7.20 -11.58
N THR A 303 -12.22 6.68 -12.44
CA THR A 303 -13.56 6.24 -12.01
C THR A 303 -13.78 4.75 -12.23
N THR A 304 -13.86 4.28 -13.48
CA THR A 304 -14.19 2.88 -13.79
C THR A 304 -13.13 1.93 -13.24
N TYR A 305 -11.86 2.20 -13.52
CA TYR A 305 -10.77 1.34 -13.08
C TYR A 305 -10.64 1.35 -11.56
N ASN A 306 -10.73 2.53 -10.94
CA ASN A 306 -10.68 2.63 -9.49
C ASN A 306 -11.81 1.86 -8.81
N ARG A 307 -13.05 1.91 -9.32
CA ARG A 307 -14.16 1.09 -8.78
C ARG A 307 -13.87 -0.42 -8.81
N LEU A 308 -13.14 -0.90 -9.82
CA LEU A 308 -12.71 -2.29 -9.88
C LEU A 308 -11.71 -2.62 -8.76
N LEU A 309 -10.72 -1.74 -8.54
CA LEU A 309 -9.73 -1.88 -7.47
C LEU A 309 -10.37 -1.80 -6.08
N GLU A 310 -11.34 -0.90 -5.89
CA GLU A 310 -12.10 -0.76 -4.64
C GLU A 310 -12.86 -2.04 -4.30
N LYS A 311 -13.59 -2.62 -5.26
CA LYS A 311 -14.31 -3.88 -5.05
C LYS A 311 -13.38 -5.04 -4.71
N GLU A 312 -12.21 -5.08 -5.34
CA GLU A 312 -11.20 -6.08 -5.00
C GLU A 312 -10.65 -5.87 -3.59
N ALA A 313 -10.35 -4.62 -3.20
CA ALA A 313 -9.91 -4.29 -1.87
C ALA A 313 -10.99 -4.61 -0.81
N ASP A 314 -12.27 -4.39 -1.12
CA ASP A 314 -13.39 -4.79 -0.26
C ASP A 314 -13.43 -6.30 -0.04
N LEU A 315 -13.32 -7.10 -1.10
CA LEU A 315 -13.33 -8.57 -1.00
C LEU A 315 -12.11 -9.08 -0.23
N VAL A 316 -10.92 -8.61 -0.60
CA VAL A 316 -9.65 -9.03 0.00
C VAL A 316 -9.61 -8.58 1.47
N GLY A 317 -9.98 -7.34 1.76
CA GLY A 317 -10.07 -6.76 3.09
C GLY A 317 -11.06 -7.50 3.97
N LEU A 318 -12.26 -7.80 3.47
CA LEU A 318 -13.27 -8.58 4.20
C LEU A 318 -12.76 -9.98 4.60
N ARG A 319 -11.99 -10.63 3.71
CA ARG A 319 -11.36 -11.92 4.01
C ARG A 319 -10.20 -11.80 5.01
N ILE A 320 -9.37 -10.76 4.91
CA ILE A 320 -8.31 -10.47 5.90
C ILE A 320 -8.94 -10.23 7.28
N LEU A 321 -9.98 -9.39 7.34
CA LEU A 321 -10.75 -9.09 8.54
C LEU A 321 -11.29 -10.35 9.21
N ALA A 322 -11.98 -11.19 8.44
CA ALA A 322 -12.54 -12.46 8.90
C ALA A 322 -11.44 -13.44 9.35
N LYS A 323 -10.36 -13.60 8.58
CA LYS A 323 -9.22 -14.46 8.95
C LYS A 323 -8.53 -13.97 10.23
N ALA A 324 -8.47 -12.67 10.46
CA ALA A 324 -7.90 -12.09 11.69
C ALA A 324 -8.81 -12.25 12.91
N GLY A 325 -10.04 -12.75 12.75
CA GLY A 325 -10.99 -13.00 13.83
C GLY A 325 -11.82 -11.77 14.22
N TYR A 326 -11.90 -10.75 13.36
CA TYR A 326 -12.84 -9.63 13.51
C TYR A 326 -14.14 -9.95 12.77
N ASP A 327 -15.29 -9.58 13.36
CA ASP A 327 -16.60 -9.91 12.78
C ASP A 327 -16.83 -9.14 11.46
N PRO A 328 -16.92 -9.83 10.31
CA PRO A 328 -17.08 -9.19 9.01
C PRO A 328 -18.42 -8.47 8.86
N ARG A 329 -19.43 -8.80 9.68
CA ARG A 329 -20.75 -8.17 9.64
C ARG A 329 -20.70 -6.67 9.94
N VAL A 330 -19.72 -6.24 10.75
CA VAL A 330 -19.50 -4.83 11.11
C VAL A 330 -19.10 -3.99 9.90
N ALA A 331 -18.59 -4.61 8.84
CA ALA A 331 -18.11 -3.89 7.67
C ALA A 331 -19.26 -3.15 6.94
N VAL A 332 -20.46 -3.72 6.87
CA VAL A 332 -21.64 -3.08 6.26
C VAL A 332 -21.96 -1.77 6.99
N ASP A 333 -22.09 -1.82 8.31
CA ASP A 333 -22.38 -0.64 9.14
C ASP A 333 -21.30 0.45 8.99
N VAL A 334 -20.03 0.06 8.90
CA VAL A 334 -18.91 1.00 8.70
C VAL A 334 -19.05 1.70 7.36
N TRP A 335 -19.23 0.95 6.26
CA TRP A 335 -19.32 1.55 4.93
C TRP A 335 -20.60 2.35 4.70
N GLU A 336 -21.72 1.96 5.33
CA GLU A 336 -22.94 2.79 5.37
C GLU A 336 -22.69 4.12 6.09
N LYS A 337 -22.05 4.09 7.27
CA LYS A 337 -21.67 5.30 8.01
C LYS A 337 -20.75 6.20 7.19
N MET A 338 -19.81 5.62 6.43
CA MET A 338 -18.93 6.39 5.55
C MET A 338 -19.70 7.02 4.38
N ALA A 339 -20.67 6.31 3.78
CA ALA A 339 -21.51 6.86 2.73
C ALA A 339 -22.36 8.03 3.21
N GLU A 340 -22.88 7.96 4.43
CA GLU A 340 -23.64 9.05 5.04
C GLU A 340 -22.78 10.30 5.28
N LEU A 341 -21.54 10.10 5.77
CA LEU A 341 -20.57 11.16 5.98
C LEU A 341 -20.18 11.85 4.66
N GLU A 342 -19.92 11.08 3.61
CA GLU A 342 -19.63 11.61 2.28
C GLU A 342 -20.82 12.44 1.76
N ALA A 343 -22.03 11.89 1.83
CA ALA A 343 -23.23 12.60 1.41
C ALA A 343 -23.45 13.91 2.21
N TYR A 344 -23.06 13.93 3.49
CA TYR A 344 -23.10 15.14 4.30
C TYR A 344 -22.07 16.19 3.87
N VAL A 345 -20.82 15.78 3.60
CA VAL A 345 -19.75 16.67 3.10
C VAL A 345 -20.14 17.27 1.75
N VAL A 346 -20.57 16.44 0.79
CA VAL A 346 -20.99 16.89 -0.55
C VAL A 346 -22.13 17.89 -0.46
N ARG A 347 -23.15 17.66 0.39
CA ARG A 347 -24.24 18.63 0.59
C ARG A 347 -23.74 19.98 1.11
N LYS A 348 -22.70 19.99 1.95
CA LYS A 348 -22.12 21.21 2.51
C LYS A 348 -21.25 21.95 1.48
N GLU A 349 -20.58 21.23 0.58
CA GLU A 349 -19.81 21.81 -0.51
C GLU A 349 -20.68 22.37 -1.64
N VAL A 350 -21.83 21.75 -1.93
CA VAL A 350 -22.82 22.23 -2.92
C VAL A 350 -23.57 23.48 -2.42
N ASN A 351 -23.56 23.75 -1.12
CA ASN A 351 -24.02 25.01 -0.50
C ASN A 351 -22.86 25.79 0.15
N PRO A 352 -21.86 26.25 -0.62
CA PRO A 352 -20.75 26.98 -0.04
C PRO A 352 -21.18 28.43 0.19
N SER A 353 -20.90 28.98 1.38
CA SER A 353 -20.81 30.43 1.53
C SER A 353 -19.86 31.01 0.47
N PRO A 354 -20.07 32.23 -0.06
CA PRO A 354 -19.76 32.59 -1.46
C PRO A 354 -18.28 32.71 -1.88
N ASN A 355 -17.29 32.21 -1.15
CA ASN A 355 -15.91 32.71 -1.24
C ASN A 355 -14.79 31.67 -1.27
N ARG A 356 -14.89 30.62 -2.09
CA ARG A 356 -13.70 29.81 -2.42
C ARG A 356 -13.79 29.21 -3.83
N GLN A 357 -13.22 29.90 -4.81
CA GLN A 357 -12.93 29.34 -6.13
C GLN A 357 -11.51 28.76 -6.09
N VAL A 358 -11.37 27.45 -6.28
CA VAL A 358 -10.08 26.80 -6.54
C VAL A 358 -10.00 26.55 -8.04
N ASN A 359 -8.94 27.07 -8.66
CA ASN A 359 -8.73 27.08 -10.10
C ASN A 359 -7.73 25.96 -10.44
N THR A 360 -8.19 24.86 -11.04
CA THR A 360 -7.34 23.77 -11.52
C THR A 360 -7.10 23.93 -13.03
N GLN A 361 -5.95 24.50 -13.40
CA GLN A 361 -5.51 24.61 -14.79
C GLN A 361 -4.37 23.63 -15.10
N SER A 362 -4.58 22.85 -16.17
CA SER A 362 -3.61 22.23 -17.10
C SER A 362 -2.50 21.30 -16.56
N LEU A 363 -2.55 20.02 -16.95
CA LEU A 363 -1.43 19.07 -16.90
C LEU A 363 -1.29 18.43 -18.30
N ASP A 364 -0.22 18.78 -19.04
CA ASP A 364 -0.03 18.43 -20.46
C ASP A 364 1.34 17.78 -20.77
N THR A 365 2.07 17.21 -19.79
CA THR A 365 3.43 16.63 -20.02
C THR A 365 3.68 15.28 -19.34
N TYR A 366 4.72 14.53 -19.76
CA TYR A 366 4.94 13.10 -19.39
C TYR A 366 5.98 12.86 -18.29
N ASP A 367 6.73 13.88 -17.87
CA ASP A 367 7.52 13.80 -16.62
C ASP A 367 6.60 13.62 -15.39
N ASP A 368 5.29 13.70 -15.60
CA ASP A 368 4.24 13.53 -14.62
C ASP A 368 3.97 12.08 -14.20
N VAL A 369 4.58 11.00 -14.69
CA VAL A 369 4.21 9.64 -14.17
C VAL A 369 4.69 9.45 -12.72
N GLU A 370 5.93 9.86 -12.43
CA GLU A 370 6.47 9.92 -11.07
C GLU A 370 5.76 11.02 -10.28
N ALA A 371 5.55 12.20 -10.86
CA ALA A 371 4.78 13.27 -10.21
C ALA A 371 3.28 12.97 -10.03
N THR A 372 2.71 11.99 -10.74
CA THR A 372 1.31 11.52 -10.60
C THR A 372 1.24 10.41 -9.56
N VAL A 373 2.27 9.58 -9.42
CA VAL A 373 2.46 8.71 -8.25
C VAL A 373 2.53 9.57 -6.99
N ILE A 374 3.42 10.56 -6.99
CA ILE A 374 3.56 11.55 -5.92
C ILE A 374 2.29 12.40 -5.76
N GLY A 375 1.63 12.78 -6.86
CA GLY A 375 0.41 13.57 -6.84
C GLY A 375 -0.82 12.79 -6.38
N PHE A 376 -0.88 11.49 -6.66
CA PHE A 376 -1.93 10.59 -6.18
C PHE A 376 -1.66 10.19 -4.72
N LEU A 377 -0.40 9.91 -4.33
CA LEU A 377 -0.02 9.79 -2.91
C LEU A 377 -0.36 11.08 -2.16
N SER A 378 0.03 12.23 -2.69
CA SER A 378 -0.35 13.54 -2.15
C SER A 378 -1.87 13.73 -2.09
N SER A 379 -2.63 13.21 -3.06
CA SER A 379 -4.10 13.21 -3.02
C SER A 379 -4.68 12.24 -1.98
N LEU A 380 -4.09 11.05 -1.80
CA LEU A 380 -4.41 10.09 -0.76
C LEU A 380 -4.12 10.68 0.63
N ILE A 381 -3.06 11.48 0.71
CA ILE A 381 -2.65 12.20 1.91
C ILE A 381 -3.60 13.39 2.19
N HIS A 382 -3.96 14.17 1.17
CA HIS A 382 -4.65 15.46 1.36
C HIS A 382 -6.17 15.38 1.28
N ASN A 383 -6.76 14.28 0.81
CA ASN A 383 -8.21 14.08 0.83
C ASN A 383 -8.53 12.59 0.97
N TRP A 384 -9.25 12.21 2.02
CA TRP A 384 -10.01 10.96 1.99
C TRP A 384 -11.45 11.10 2.50
N PHE A 385 -12.31 10.32 1.84
CA PHE A 385 -13.75 10.44 1.55
C PHE A 385 -14.15 11.51 0.50
N GLY A 386 -14.86 11.09 -0.56
CA GLY A 386 -15.40 11.95 -1.64
C GLY A 386 -14.78 11.79 -3.03
N SER A 387 -13.46 11.56 -3.14
CA SER A 387 -12.75 11.61 -4.42
C SER A 387 -11.93 10.36 -4.78
N SER A 388 -11.35 9.63 -3.82
CA SER A 388 -10.50 8.46 -4.08
C SER A 388 -11.16 7.11 -3.78
N HIS A 389 -11.97 6.99 -2.71
CA HIS A 389 -12.69 5.75 -2.37
C HIS A 389 -14.18 6.02 -2.05
N PRO A 390 -15.00 6.40 -3.04
CA PRO A 390 -16.41 6.66 -2.78
C PRO A 390 -17.14 5.35 -2.38
N PRO A 391 -17.76 5.27 -1.20
CA PRO A 391 -18.69 4.19 -0.89
C PRO A 391 -19.87 4.26 -1.87
N SER A 392 -20.05 3.19 -2.64
CA SER A 392 -21.14 3.09 -3.62
C SER A 392 -22.09 1.97 -3.23
N GLU A 393 -23.36 2.11 -3.62
CA GLU A 393 -24.36 1.05 -3.48
C GLU A 393 -23.88 -0.26 -4.11
N GLU A 394 -23.16 -0.16 -5.23
CA GLU A 394 -22.55 -1.29 -5.93
C GLU A 394 -21.48 -2.01 -5.09
N ARG A 395 -20.64 -1.28 -4.35
CA ARG A 395 -19.64 -1.86 -3.44
C ARG A 395 -20.29 -2.51 -2.22
N LEU A 396 -21.27 -1.84 -1.62
CA LEU A 396 -22.00 -2.37 -0.47
C LEU A 396 -22.73 -3.67 -0.83
N GLN A 397 -23.43 -3.68 -1.97
CA GLN A 397 -24.09 -4.86 -2.50
C GLN A 397 -23.09 -6.00 -2.75
N TYR A 398 -21.93 -5.68 -3.35
CA TYR A 398 -20.87 -6.67 -3.57
C TYR A 398 -20.32 -7.25 -2.25
N MET A 399 -20.17 -6.44 -1.20
CA MET A 399 -19.77 -6.93 0.11
C MET A 399 -20.83 -7.84 0.72
N ILE A 400 -22.12 -7.48 0.62
CA ILE A 400 -23.24 -8.29 1.09
C ILE A 400 -23.27 -9.65 0.38
N GLU A 401 -23.04 -9.67 -0.92
CA GLU A 401 -22.98 -10.91 -1.72
C GLU A 401 -21.85 -11.85 -1.28
N ASN A 402 -20.74 -11.30 -0.76
CA ASN A 402 -19.58 -12.08 -0.28
C ASN A 402 -19.59 -12.28 1.25
N MET A 403 -20.62 -11.80 1.95
CA MET A 403 -20.68 -11.80 3.42
C MET A 403 -20.79 -13.22 4.00
N GLU A 404 -21.55 -14.11 3.35
CA GLU A 404 -21.74 -15.49 3.84
C GLU A 404 -20.40 -16.26 3.88
N GLU A 405 -19.58 -16.13 2.83
CA GLU A 405 -18.24 -16.71 2.79
C GLU A 405 -17.34 -16.10 3.87
N ALA A 406 -17.39 -14.77 4.04
CA ALA A 406 -16.61 -14.10 5.07
C ALA A 406 -17.00 -14.54 6.48
N ILE A 407 -18.29 -14.74 6.75
CA ILE A 407 -18.79 -15.27 8.03
C ILE A 407 -18.25 -16.67 8.27
N GLN A 408 -18.25 -17.54 7.26
CA GLN A 408 -17.71 -18.89 7.39
C GLN A 408 -16.20 -18.86 7.71
N ILE A 409 -15.44 -18.00 7.04
CA ILE A 409 -14.01 -17.80 7.30
C ILE A 409 -13.80 -17.29 8.74
N TYR A 410 -14.63 -16.36 9.19
CA TYR A 410 -14.59 -15.82 10.54
C TYR A 410 -14.84 -16.91 11.60
N GLU A 411 -15.89 -17.72 11.43
CA GLU A 411 -16.21 -18.83 12.34
C GLU A 411 -15.09 -19.87 12.40
N ASP A 412 -14.50 -20.21 11.26
CA ASP A 412 -13.34 -21.10 11.18
C ASP A 412 -12.11 -20.50 11.87
N SER A 413 -11.90 -19.18 11.73
CA SER A 413 -10.79 -18.48 12.41
C SER A 413 -10.97 -18.46 13.92
N ILE A 414 -12.16 -18.13 14.42
CA ILE A 414 -12.44 -18.18 15.86
C ILE A 414 -12.25 -19.60 16.40
N ARG A 415 -12.72 -20.62 15.66
CA ARG A 415 -12.56 -22.03 16.07
C ARG A 415 -11.10 -22.46 16.15
N LEU A 416 -10.25 -22.03 15.21
CA LEU A 416 -8.87 -22.49 15.12
C LEU A 416 -7.88 -21.63 15.93
N ASN A 417 -8.12 -20.33 16.01
CA ASN A 417 -7.15 -19.34 16.49
C ASN A 417 -7.66 -18.52 17.68
N GLY A 418 -8.95 -18.59 17.99
CA GLY A 418 -9.59 -17.74 19.00
C GLY A 418 -9.80 -16.30 18.52
N TYR A 419 -10.17 -15.44 19.46
CA TYR A 419 -10.36 -14.02 19.19
C TYR A 419 -9.02 -13.29 18.95
N PRO A 420 -9.02 -12.18 18.18
CA PRO A 420 -7.84 -11.35 17.99
C PRO A 420 -7.28 -10.88 19.33
N LYS A 421 -5.97 -10.58 19.36
CA LYS A 421 -5.36 -10.06 20.59
C LYS A 421 -5.95 -8.70 20.91
N ASP A 422 -6.52 -8.57 22.10
CA ASP A 422 -6.90 -7.28 22.64
C ASP A 422 -5.68 -6.52 23.15
N PHE A 423 -5.72 -5.20 22.99
CA PHE A 423 -4.79 -4.31 23.64
C PHE A 423 -5.12 -4.23 25.13
N VAL A 424 -4.35 -4.93 25.97
CA VAL A 424 -4.54 -4.92 27.42
C VAL A 424 -3.64 -3.84 28.04
N GLN A 425 -4.26 -2.77 28.56
CA GLN A 425 -3.61 -1.63 29.23
C GLN A 425 -2.64 -2.06 30.36
N GLU A 426 -2.86 -3.23 30.95
CA GLU A 426 -2.06 -3.81 32.04
C GLU A 426 -0.59 -4.09 31.65
N GLN A 427 -0.28 -4.36 30.36
CA GLN A 427 1.11 -4.56 29.92
C GLN A 427 1.94 -3.27 29.98
N LEU A 428 1.30 -2.11 29.79
CA LEU A 428 1.95 -0.82 29.98
C LEU A 428 2.10 -0.48 31.45
N LEU A 429 1.11 -0.78 32.30
CA LEU A 429 1.24 -0.64 33.76
C LEU A 429 2.36 -1.51 34.32
N LEU A 430 2.53 -2.74 33.82
CA LEU A 430 3.63 -3.63 34.20
C LEU A 430 4.98 -3.09 33.71
N ARG A 431 5.08 -2.65 32.45
CA ARG A 431 6.31 -2.04 31.91
C ARG A 431 6.65 -0.70 32.56
N GLU A 432 5.66 0.13 32.91
CA GLU A 432 5.86 1.36 33.67
C GLU A 432 6.29 1.06 35.10
N LYS A 433 5.69 0.06 35.75
CA LYS A 433 6.06 -0.39 37.09
C LYS A 433 7.48 -0.96 37.09
N GLU A 434 7.87 -1.70 36.05
CA GLU A 434 9.24 -2.18 35.84
C GLU A 434 10.20 -1.04 35.53
N ARG A 435 9.85 -0.08 34.66
CA ARG A 435 10.66 1.14 34.38
C ARG A 435 10.85 1.99 35.64
N ARG A 436 9.79 2.22 36.43
CA ARG A 436 9.83 2.97 37.70
C ARG A 436 10.66 2.23 38.75
N ASN A 437 10.52 0.92 38.85
CA ASN A 437 11.34 0.11 39.75
C ASN A 437 12.82 0.12 39.32
N ALA A 438 13.10 0.01 38.01
CA ALA A 438 14.46 0.08 37.49
C ALA A 438 15.11 1.46 37.74
N THR A 439 14.38 2.56 37.52
CA THR A 439 14.88 3.93 37.81
C THR A 439 15.04 4.18 39.31
N LEU A 440 14.13 3.69 40.16
CA LEU A 440 14.26 3.76 41.63
C LEU A 440 15.46 2.97 42.14
N PHE A 441 15.67 1.74 41.65
CA PHE A 441 16.84 0.94 42.06
C PHE A 441 18.15 1.53 41.56
N THR A 442 18.18 2.12 40.36
CA THR A 442 19.39 2.76 39.82
C THR A 442 19.72 4.05 40.56
N SER A 443 18.71 4.87 40.89
CA SER A 443 18.89 6.12 41.65
C SER A 443 19.21 5.90 43.13
N LEU A 444 18.60 4.91 43.80
CA LEU A 444 18.99 4.50 45.16
C LEU A 444 20.42 3.93 45.18
N LYS A 445 20.79 3.10 44.20
CA LYS A 445 22.17 2.57 44.11
C LYS A 445 23.18 3.69 43.90
N TYR A 446 22.90 4.66 43.01
CA TYR A 446 23.76 5.84 42.83
C TYR A 446 23.85 6.71 44.09
N TRP A 447 22.75 6.89 44.81
CA TRP A 447 22.72 7.66 46.05
C TRP A 447 23.50 6.97 47.18
N PHE A 448 23.33 5.67 47.38
CA PHE A 448 24.11 4.89 48.35
C PHE A 448 25.60 4.86 48.00
N THR A 449 25.95 4.71 46.73
CA THR A 449 27.37 4.70 46.31
C THR A 449 28.01 6.10 46.47
N SER A 450 27.25 7.17 46.21
CA SER A 450 27.71 8.56 46.42
C SER A 450 27.81 8.94 47.90
N ALA A 451 26.88 8.48 48.75
CA ALA A 451 26.91 8.71 50.19
C ALA A 451 28.03 7.91 50.88
N TYR A 452 28.23 6.65 50.49
CA TYR A 452 29.31 5.81 50.98
C TYR A 452 30.70 6.38 50.62
N ASN A 453 30.88 6.83 49.37
CA ASN A 453 32.13 7.47 48.95
C ASN A 453 32.37 8.83 49.63
N ARG A 454 31.32 9.57 50.03
CA ARG A 454 31.47 10.82 50.81
C ARG A 454 31.79 10.58 52.29
N MET A 455 31.40 9.44 52.86
CA MET A 455 31.72 9.07 54.26
C MET A 455 33.10 8.45 54.43
N ILE A 456 33.72 7.91 53.37
CA ILE A 456 35.07 7.31 53.44
C ILE A 456 36.19 8.32 53.11
N PHE A 457 35.87 9.42 52.42
CA PHE A 457 36.81 10.47 52.03
C PHE A 457 36.65 11.79 52.79
N ALA A 458 35.92 11.79 53.91
CA ALA A 458 35.85 12.86 54.90
C ALA A 458 36.26 12.30 56.26
#